data_AF-A0A9R1AJN1-F1
#
_entry.id   AF-A0A9R1AJN1-F1
#
_cell.length_a   1.000
_cell.length_b   1.000
_cell.length_c   1.000
_cell.angle_alpha   90.00
_cell.angle_beta   90.00
_cell.angle_gamma   90.00
#
_symmetry.space_group_name_H-M   'P 1'
#
loop_
_entity.id
_entity.type
_entity.pdbx_description
1 polymer ?
#
loop_
_entity_poly.entity_id
_entity_poly.type
_entity_poly.pdbx_seq_one_letter_code
_entity_poly.pdbx_strand_id
1 'polypeptide(L)'
;MAGMTPGTSIGDGSPMDVIFQFNATKLLEKLRNKRMVFVGDSINRNQWVSMVCMVEASIPEGQKMRVYNGSLISFTAFEYNATIDFYWSPLILESNSDNPIIHRVEYRIIRAEKIEKHARAWGNADVIVFNSYLWWRKQKPDMKMKVMYGSFEDGDAKLDEVEMVEGFEIALKKLTEWVGANVNNKTKIYFAGSSPTHTWASDWGGDDSNKCLNESEPIQKVGYKGATTDYSMMDKAKQIFRPLEQKGINVQILNFTQLTDYRIDAHPTVFRRQFTPLTKEQIANPSSYADCTHWCLPGVPDVWNHFLYSYLVQK
;
A
#
# COMPACT_ATOMS: atom_id res chain seq x y z
N MET A 1 -4.65 -2.94 50.95
CA MET A 1 -5.18 -4.30 50.65
C MET A 1 -6.49 -4.15 49.91
N ALA A 2 -6.46 -4.33 48.60
CA ALA A 2 -7.60 -4.72 47.78
C ALA A 2 -6.97 -5.23 46.48
N GLY A 3 -6.72 -6.54 46.43
CA GLY A 3 -6.18 -7.21 45.26
C GLY A 3 -7.28 -7.35 44.20
N MET A 4 -6.96 -7.00 42.96
CA MET A 4 -7.74 -7.43 41.81
C MET A 4 -7.05 -8.65 41.20
N THR A 5 -7.68 -9.80 41.39
CA THR A 5 -7.39 -11.05 40.69
C THR A 5 -7.76 -10.93 39.21
N PRO A 6 -6.98 -11.53 38.29
CA PRO A 6 -7.33 -11.60 36.88
C PRO A 6 -8.20 -12.83 36.60
N GLY A 7 -9.27 -12.65 35.82
CA GLY A 7 -9.94 -13.76 35.16
C GLY A 7 -11.41 -13.51 34.86
N THR A 8 -11.71 -13.26 33.60
CA THR A 8 -12.83 -13.90 32.90
C THR A 8 -12.52 -13.94 31.41
N SER A 9 -12.22 -15.14 30.92
CA SER A 9 -12.31 -15.47 29.50
C SER A 9 -13.78 -15.37 29.07
N ILE A 10 -14.06 -14.55 28.07
CA ILE A 10 -15.30 -14.66 27.30
C ILE A 10 -14.84 -15.01 25.89
N GLY A 11 -15.06 -16.26 25.51
CA GLY A 11 -15.04 -16.63 24.11
C GLY A 11 -16.37 -16.20 23.49
N ASP A 12 -16.29 -15.33 22.50
CA ASP A 12 -17.15 -15.46 21.34
C ASP A 12 -16.24 -15.72 20.12
N GLY A 13 -16.71 -16.56 19.20
CA GLY A 13 -15.95 -16.96 18.02
C GLY A 13 -15.91 -15.87 16.94
N SER A 14 -15.57 -14.64 17.31
CA SER A 14 -15.27 -13.54 16.40
C SER A 14 -13.86 -13.71 15.79
N PRO A 15 -13.68 -13.61 14.46
CA PRO A 15 -12.35 -13.60 13.85
C PRO A 15 -11.48 -12.39 14.23
N MET A 16 -12.00 -11.43 15.01
CA MET A 16 -11.28 -10.21 15.41
C MET A 16 -10.54 -10.31 16.75
N ASP A 17 -10.67 -11.40 17.52
CA ASP A 17 -10.15 -11.45 18.89
C ASP A 17 -8.67 -11.85 19.03
N VAL A 18 -7.93 -11.96 17.92
CA VAL A 18 -6.47 -12.11 17.98
C VAL A 18 -5.78 -11.21 16.96
N ILE A 19 -5.80 -9.89 17.20
CA ILE A 19 -4.69 -9.08 16.70
C ILE A 19 -3.47 -9.48 17.52
N PHE A 20 -2.60 -10.28 16.91
CA PHE A 20 -1.34 -10.66 17.53
C PHE A 20 -0.57 -9.38 17.85
N GLN A 21 -0.23 -9.19 19.12
CA GLN A 21 0.63 -8.10 19.53
C GLN A 21 1.91 -8.14 18.69
N PHE A 22 2.20 -7.04 18.00
CA PHE A 22 3.38 -6.95 17.17
C PHE A 22 4.63 -7.11 18.02
N ASN A 23 5.56 -7.95 17.54
CA ASN A 23 6.86 -8.14 18.17
C ASN A 23 7.95 -7.95 17.11
N ALA A 24 8.66 -6.82 17.22
CA ALA A 24 9.70 -6.42 16.28
C ALA A 24 10.81 -7.47 16.17
N THR A 25 11.32 -7.96 17.31
CA THR A 25 12.36 -9.01 17.35
C THR A 25 11.89 -10.28 16.64
N LYS A 26 10.65 -10.73 16.87
CA LYS A 26 10.10 -11.92 16.22
C LYS A 26 9.99 -11.75 14.70
N LEU A 27 9.59 -10.57 14.25
CA LEU A 27 9.55 -10.25 12.81
C LEU A 27 10.96 -10.24 12.22
N LEU A 28 11.91 -9.55 12.87
CA LEU A 28 13.30 -9.46 12.42
C LEU A 28 13.97 -10.85 12.38
N GLU A 29 13.70 -11.72 13.36
CA GLU A 29 14.14 -13.12 13.32
C GLU A 29 13.54 -13.89 12.15
N LYS A 30 12.24 -13.72 11.85
CA LYS A 30 11.61 -14.32 10.67
C LYS A 30 12.22 -13.82 9.36
N LEU A 31 12.73 -12.58 9.35
CA LEU A 31 13.42 -11.93 8.24
C LEU A 31 14.95 -12.12 8.27
N ARG A 32 15.50 -12.89 9.21
CA ARG A 32 16.95 -13.11 9.29
C ARG A 32 17.48 -13.70 7.99
N ASN A 33 18.54 -13.09 7.44
CA ASN A 33 19.12 -13.43 6.13
C ASN A 33 18.15 -13.32 4.95
N LYS A 34 17.09 -12.50 5.06
CA LYS A 34 16.07 -12.35 4.03
C LYS A 34 15.89 -10.90 3.61
N ARG A 35 15.35 -10.77 2.41
CA ARG A 35 14.95 -9.51 1.80
C ARG A 35 13.43 -9.41 1.70
N MET A 36 12.87 -8.38 2.31
CA MET A 36 11.48 -7.99 2.16
C MET A 36 11.39 -6.71 1.33
N VAL A 37 10.46 -6.64 0.38
CA VAL A 37 10.28 -5.44 -0.45
C VAL A 37 8.79 -5.07 -0.59
N PHE A 38 8.48 -3.82 -0.28
CA PHE A 38 7.21 -3.17 -0.60
C PHE A 38 7.31 -2.56 -2.00
N VAL A 39 6.36 -2.84 -2.87
CA VAL A 39 6.37 -2.40 -4.27
C VAL A 39 5.05 -1.74 -4.60
N GLY A 40 5.07 -0.44 -4.89
CA GLY A 40 3.82 0.24 -5.22
C GLY A 40 3.89 1.75 -5.23
N ASP A 41 2.74 2.35 -4.91
CA ASP A 41 2.52 3.78 -4.87
C ASP A 41 2.87 4.42 -3.51
N SER A 42 2.42 5.66 -3.28
CA SER A 42 2.72 6.41 -2.06
C SER A 42 2.02 5.85 -0.81
N ILE A 43 0.92 5.11 -0.94
CA ILE A 43 0.26 4.42 0.16
C ILE A 43 1.10 3.24 0.62
N ASN A 44 1.69 2.51 -0.32
CA ASN A 44 2.60 1.42 0.03
C ASN A 44 3.88 1.93 0.67
N ARG A 45 4.37 3.09 0.23
CA ARG A 45 5.44 3.80 0.95
C ARG A 45 5.01 4.17 2.37
N ASN A 46 3.76 4.61 2.57
CA ASN A 46 3.22 4.90 3.90
C ASN A 46 3.27 3.66 4.82
N GLN A 47 2.89 2.50 4.28
CA GLN A 47 2.98 1.21 4.97
C GLN A 47 4.42 0.80 5.27
N TRP A 48 5.33 0.98 4.31
CA TRP A 48 6.76 0.70 4.50
C TRP A 48 7.37 1.59 5.59
N VAL A 49 7.08 2.91 5.60
CA VAL A 49 7.59 3.81 6.65
C VAL A 49 7.09 3.35 8.02
N SER A 50 5.81 2.97 8.14
CA SER A 50 5.26 2.37 9.36
C SER A 50 6.04 1.12 9.77
N MET A 51 6.26 0.17 8.85
CA MET A 51 6.98 -1.07 9.15
C MET A 51 8.39 -0.79 9.67
N VAL A 52 9.12 0.13 9.00
CA VAL A 52 10.45 0.56 9.43
C VAL A 52 10.41 1.19 10.81
N CYS A 53 9.48 2.10 11.09
CA CYS A 53 9.32 2.71 12.41
C CYS A 53 9.02 1.68 13.51
N MET A 54 8.17 0.68 13.21
CA MET A 54 7.80 -0.37 14.16
C MET A 54 8.99 -1.30 14.51
N VAL A 55 9.90 -1.58 13.57
CA VAL A 55 11.08 -2.43 13.85
C VAL A 55 12.30 -1.65 14.33
N GLU A 56 12.49 -0.40 13.88
CA GLU A 56 13.71 0.34 14.19
C GLU A 56 13.80 0.76 15.65
N ALA A 57 12.65 0.86 16.34
CA ALA A 57 12.57 1.16 17.76
C ALA A 57 13.22 0.06 18.62
N SER A 58 13.32 -1.18 18.12
CA SER A 58 13.98 -2.30 18.81
C SER A 58 15.42 -2.54 18.34
N ILE A 59 15.96 -1.72 17.44
CA ILE A 59 17.32 -1.89 16.90
C ILE A 59 18.22 -0.77 17.45
N PRO A 60 19.35 -1.13 18.12
CA PRO A 60 20.31 -0.15 18.62
C PRO A 60 20.82 0.80 17.55
N GLU A 61 21.18 2.03 17.96
CA GLU A 61 21.86 2.96 17.06
C GLU A 61 23.17 2.35 16.53
N GLY A 62 23.47 2.60 15.25
CA GLY A 62 24.58 1.98 14.53
C GLY A 62 24.33 0.54 14.06
N GLN A 63 23.26 -0.13 14.48
CA GLN A 63 22.85 -1.46 13.98
C GLN A 63 21.78 -1.41 12.89
N LYS A 64 21.50 -0.21 12.37
CA LYS A 64 20.52 0.05 11.32
C LYS A 64 21.03 1.09 10.32
N MET A 65 20.60 0.99 9.07
CA MET A 65 20.94 1.94 8.01
C MET A 65 19.78 2.12 7.03
N ARG A 66 19.64 3.34 6.49
CA ARG A 66 18.73 3.65 5.38
C ARG A 66 19.51 4.17 4.19
N VAL A 67 19.29 3.61 3.00
CA VAL A 67 19.94 4.01 1.75
C VAL A 67 18.89 4.34 0.70
N TYR A 68 19.10 5.46 0.00
CA TYR A 68 18.25 5.91 -1.09
C TYR A 68 18.98 5.73 -2.42
N ASN A 69 18.41 4.95 -3.33
CA ASN A 69 18.97 4.69 -4.66
C ASN A 69 17.87 4.78 -5.73
N GLY A 70 17.64 6.00 -6.23
CA GLY A 70 16.60 6.27 -7.22
C GLY A 70 15.21 5.86 -6.70
N SER A 71 14.58 4.90 -7.38
CA SER A 71 13.26 4.37 -7.00
C SER A 71 13.28 3.36 -5.86
N LEU A 72 14.47 2.88 -5.44
CA LEU A 72 14.64 1.93 -4.34
C LEU A 72 15.10 2.64 -3.06
N ILE A 73 14.43 2.35 -1.95
CA ILE A 73 14.83 2.78 -0.62
C ILE A 73 15.02 1.52 0.22
N SER A 74 16.19 1.32 0.81
CA SER A 74 16.52 0.13 1.59
C SER A 74 16.73 0.47 3.05
N PHE A 75 16.04 -0.24 3.95
CA PHE A 75 16.33 -0.26 5.38
C PHE A 75 17.03 -1.59 5.72
N THR A 76 18.20 -1.52 6.36
CA THR A 76 18.98 -2.70 6.76
C THR A 76 19.05 -2.80 8.27
N ALA A 77 18.79 -3.99 8.82
CA ALA A 77 19.03 -4.34 10.20
C ALA A 77 20.23 -5.30 10.27
N PHE A 78 21.39 -4.80 10.71
CA PHE A 78 22.68 -5.49 10.52
C PHE A 78 22.78 -6.80 11.30
N GLU A 79 22.38 -6.80 12.57
CA GLU A 79 22.40 -8.00 13.42
C GLU A 79 21.60 -9.18 12.82
N TYR A 80 20.53 -8.88 12.09
CA TYR A 80 19.65 -9.86 11.46
C TYR A 80 20.06 -10.20 10.04
N ASN A 81 21.00 -9.44 9.45
CA ASN A 81 21.30 -9.48 8.02
C ASN A 81 20.00 -9.45 7.18
N ALA A 82 19.10 -8.54 7.55
CA ALA A 82 17.76 -8.43 6.99
C ALA A 82 17.57 -7.06 6.31
N THR A 83 16.85 -7.02 5.19
CA THR A 83 16.45 -5.77 4.55
C THR A 83 14.94 -5.65 4.40
N ILE A 84 14.43 -4.44 4.60
CA ILE A 84 13.03 -4.06 4.40
C ILE A 84 13.02 -2.87 3.44
N ASP A 85 12.78 -3.15 2.18
CA ASP A 85 12.90 -2.21 1.09
C ASP A 85 11.55 -1.63 0.67
N PHE A 86 11.58 -0.46 0.04
CA PHE A 86 10.48 0.10 -0.73
C PHE A 86 10.95 0.39 -2.16
N TYR A 87 10.16 -0.02 -3.15
CA TYR A 87 10.38 0.29 -4.54
C TYR A 87 9.19 1.03 -5.14
N TRP A 88 9.45 2.22 -5.69
CA TRP A 88 8.45 3.04 -6.37
C TRP A 88 8.05 2.42 -7.71
N SER A 89 6.86 1.85 -7.77
CA SER A 89 6.25 1.30 -8.99
C SER A 89 4.73 1.44 -8.89
N PRO A 90 4.21 2.67 -8.99
CA PRO A 90 2.84 2.99 -8.59
C PRO A 90 1.77 2.34 -9.47
N LEU A 91 2.09 2.03 -10.73
CA LEU A 91 1.23 1.33 -11.69
C LEU A 91 1.76 -0.08 -12.02
N ILE A 92 2.75 -0.59 -11.26
CA ILE A 92 3.44 -1.88 -11.40
C ILE A 92 4.26 -2.02 -12.71
N LEU A 93 3.65 -1.75 -13.85
CA LEU A 93 4.32 -1.71 -15.15
C LEU A 93 5.14 -0.43 -15.33
N GLU A 94 6.04 -0.44 -16.30
CA GLU A 94 6.75 0.77 -16.73
C GLU A 94 5.74 1.85 -17.15
N SER A 95 5.95 3.07 -16.70
CA SER A 95 5.02 4.18 -16.89
C SER A 95 5.73 5.53 -16.99
N ASN A 96 4.99 6.54 -17.48
CA ASN A 96 5.44 7.93 -17.43
C ASN A 96 5.46 8.54 -16.01
N SER A 97 5.24 7.73 -14.98
CA SER A 97 5.11 8.15 -13.58
C SER A 97 6.09 7.42 -12.64
N ASP A 98 7.11 6.77 -13.19
CA ASP A 98 8.09 5.94 -12.46
C ASP A 98 9.18 6.74 -11.72
N ASN A 99 9.22 8.07 -11.91
CA ASN A 99 10.14 8.93 -11.16
C ASN A 99 9.53 9.30 -9.79
N PRO A 100 10.10 8.86 -8.66
CA PRO A 100 9.49 9.05 -7.33
C PRO A 100 9.35 10.54 -6.91
N ILE A 101 10.04 11.46 -7.60
CA ILE A 101 9.99 12.90 -7.37
C ILE A 101 9.09 13.59 -8.40
N ILE A 102 9.27 13.28 -9.69
CA ILE A 102 8.57 13.92 -10.82
C ILE A 102 7.61 12.92 -11.46
N HIS A 103 6.47 12.67 -10.80
CA HIS A 103 5.44 11.69 -11.24
C HIS A 103 4.03 12.27 -11.36
N ARG A 104 3.88 13.58 -11.14
CA ARG A 104 2.61 14.29 -11.31
C ARG A 104 2.50 14.69 -12.77
N VAL A 105 1.66 13.98 -13.50
CA VAL A 105 1.42 14.16 -14.94
C VAL A 105 -0.07 14.33 -15.16
N GLU A 106 -0.45 15.01 -16.24
CA GLU A 106 -1.85 15.25 -16.60
C GLU A 106 -2.58 13.94 -16.95
N TYR A 107 -1.94 13.09 -17.74
CA TYR A 107 -2.43 11.76 -18.10
C TYR A 107 -1.38 10.70 -17.81
N ARG A 108 -1.84 9.53 -17.35
CA ARG A 108 -0.97 8.38 -17.04
C ARG A 108 -0.91 7.45 -18.23
N ILE A 109 0.29 6.97 -18.54
CA ILE A 109 0.53 5.97 -19.58
C ILE A 109 1.25 4.79 -18.95
N ILE A 110 0.67 3.58 -19.08
CA ILE A 110 1.37 2.32 -18.79
C ILE A 110 1.86 1.69 -20.09
N ARG A 111 2.98 0.96 -20.03
CA ARG A 111 3.49 0.14 -21.14
C ARG A 111 3.07 -1.31 -20.89
N ALA A 112 2.07 -1.80 -21.60
CA ALA A 112 1.32 -3.03 -21.28
C ALA A 112 2.21 -4.27 -21.06
N GLU A 113 3.30 -4.37 -21.83
CA GLU A 113 4.17 -5.56 -21.84
C GLU A 113 5.50 -5.36 -21.13
N LYS A 114 5.75 -4.19 -20.52
CA LYS A 114 7.04 -3.83 -19.95
C LYS A 114 6.97 -3.81 -18.42
N ILE A 115 7.59 -4.80 -17.80
CA ILE A 115 7.70 -4.93 -16.33
C ILE A 115 9.15 -5.22 -15.88
N GLU A 116 9.99 -5.67 -16.81
CA GLU A 116 11.31 -6.23 -16.56
C GLU A 116 12.24 -5.23 -15.90
N LYS A 117 12.12 -3.93 -16.23
CA LYS A 117 12.88 -2.86 -15.57
C LYS A 117 12.60 -2.79 -14.08
N HIS A 118 11.33 -2.84 -13.70
CA HIS A 118 10.90 -2.78 -12.30
C HIS A 118 11.19 -4.10 -11.59
N ALA A 119 10.89 -5.22 -12.23
CA ALA A 119 11.05 -6.56 -11.70
C ALA A 119 12.47 -6.89 -11.21
N ARG A 120 13.51 -6.29 -11.81
CA ARG A 120 14.89 -6.41 -11.30
C ARG A 120 15.03 -5.96 -9.84
N ALA A 121 14.19 -5.05 -9.37
CA ALA A 121 14.24 -4.54 -8.01
C ALA A 121 13.61 -5.50 -6.97
N TRP A 122 12.75 -6.45 -7.34
CA TRP A 122 12.08 -7.34 -6.39
C TRP A 122 12.26 -8.84 -6.69
N GLY A 123 12.81 -9.21 -7.85
CA GLY A 123 12.82 -10.61 -8.29
C GLY A 123 13.66 -11.58 -7.44
N ASN A 124 14.55 -11.08 -6.60
CA ASN A 124 15.33 -11.89 -5.65
C ASN A 124 14.88 -11.72 -4.19
N ALA A 125 13.72 -11.09 -3.93
CA ALA A 125 13.21 -10.93 -2.58
C ALA A 125 12.55 -12.21 -2.05
N ASP A 126 12.66 -12.46 -0.75
CA ASP A 126 11.99 -13.58 -0.07
C ASP A 126 10.53 -13.25 0.28
N VAL A 127 10.24 -11.96 0.49
CA VAL A 127 8.91 -11.43 0.78
C VAL A 127 8.64 -10.23 -0.10
N ILE A 128 7.54 -10.26 -0.85
CA ILE A 128 7.12 -9.16 -1.71
C ILE A 128 5.73 -8.69 -1.29
N VAL A 129 5.58 -7.39 -1.04
CA VAL A 129 4.31 -6.75 -0.68
C VAL A 129 3.94 -5.75 -1.76
N PHE A 130 3.16 -6.20 -2.73
CA PHE A 130 2.66 -5.32 -3.78
C PHE A 130 1.51 -4.45 -3.27
N ASN A 131 1.36 -3.26 -3.84
CA ASN A 131 0.16 -2.45 -3.72
C ASN A 131 0.03 -1.56 -4.95
N SER A 132 -1.18 -1.45 -5.47
CA SER A 132 -1.46 -0.53 -6.56
C SER A 132 -2.97 -0.29 -6.59
N TYR A 133 -3.42 0.89 -6.17
CA TYR A 133 -4.84 1.22 -6.13
C TYR A 133 -5.11 2.69 -6.38
N LEU A 134 -4.40 3.57 -5.65
CA LEU A 134 -4.74 4.99 -5.56
C LEU A 134 -4.83 5.66 -6.94
N TRP A 135 -3.95 5.26 -7.86
CA TRP A 135 -3.81 5.86 -9.19
C TRP A 135 -4.69 5.23 -10.27
N TRP A 136 -5.35 4.10 -9.95
CA TRP A 136 -6.37 3.48 -10.80
C TRP A 136 -7.77 4.00 -10.48
N ARG A 137 -7.92 4.79 -9.42
CA ARG A 137 -9.21 5.38 -9.10
C ARG A 137 -9.56 6.46 -10.11
N LYS A 138 -10.83 6.45 -10.51
CA LYS A 138 -11.40 7.46 -11.39
C LYS A 138 -11.66 8.74 -10.61
N GLN A 139 -10.79 9.74 -10.78
CA GLN A 139 -10.91 11.03 -10.08
C GLN A 139 -11.81 12.03 -10.81
N LYS A 140 -12.03 11.81 -12.11
CA LYS A 140 -12.93 12.62 -12.96
C LYS A 140 -13.76 11.69 -13.86
N PRO A 141 -14.99 12.07 -14.24
CA PRO A 141 -15.86 11.24 -15.07
C PRO A 141 -15.27 10.82 -16.42
N ASP A 142 -14.42 11.65 -17.00
CA ASP A 142 -13.75 11.48 -18.29
C ASP A 142 -12.35 10.86 -18.18
N MET A 143 -11.85 10.62 -16.96
CA MET A 143 -10.51 10.07 -16.74
C MET A 143 -10.41 8.63 -17.26
N LYS A 144 -9.46 8.41 -18.18
CA LYS A 144 -9.11 7.11 -18.77
C LYS A 144 -7.63 6.80 -18.58
N MET A 145 -7.30 5.50 -18.60
CA MET A 145 -5.91 5.04 -18.61
C MET A 145 -5.43 4.95 -20.05
N LYS A 146 -4.24 5.51 -20.33
CA LYS A 146 -3.59 5.32 -21.62
C LYS A 146 -2.67 4.09 -21.56
N VAL A 147 -2.79 3.21 -22.53
CA VAL A 147 -2.05 1.95 -22.59
C VAL A 147 -1.24 1.93 -23.87
N MET A 148 0.09 1.83 -23.72
CA MET A 148 1.02 1.75 -24.83
C MET A 148 1.40 0.31 -25.09
N TYR A 149 1.25 -0.12 -26.34
CA TYR A 149 1.73 -1.39 -26.90
C TYR A 149 2.86 -1.12 -27.90
N GLY A 150 3.70 -2.12 -28.16
CA GLY A 150 4.83 -2.01 -29.10
C GLY A 150 5.95 -1.08 -28.63
N SER A 151 6.80 -0.68 -29.57
CA SER A 151 7.86 0.32 -29.39
C SER A 151 7.78 1.41 -30.47
N PHE A 152 8.14 2.64 -30.11
CA PHE A 152 8.33 3.69 -31.12
C PHE A 152 9.55 3.41 -32.00
N GLU A 153 10.55 2.72 -31.47
CA GLU A 153 11.77 2.35 -32.20
C GLU A 153 11.47 1.32 -33.30
N ASP A 154 10.54 0.39 -33.02
CA ASP A 154 10.14 -0.69 -33.92
C ASP A 154 9.00 -0.26 -34.87
N GLY A 155 8.46 0.95 -34.69
CA GLY A 155 7.42 1.53 -35.55
C GLY A 155 6.02 0.93 -35.37
N ASP A 156 5.81 0.07 -34.37
CA ASP A 156 4.54 -0.62 -34.08
C ASP A 156 3.81 -0.04 -32.85
N ALA A 157 4.28 1.10 -32.33
CA ALA A 157 3.69 1.76 -31.18
C ALA A 157 2.19 2.07 -31.38
N LYS A 158 1.36 1.55 -30.47
CA LYS A 158 -0.07 1.85 -30.39
C LYS A 158 -0.41 2.41 -29.03
N LEU A 159 -1.22 3.47 -29.00
CA LEU A 159 -1.73 4.07 -27.77
C LEU A 159 -3.25 3.93 -27.72
N ASP A 160 -3.73 3.09 -26.82
CA ASP A 160 -5.16 2.92 -26.55
C ASP A 160 -5.59 3.70 -25.31
N GLU A 161 -6.86 4.07 -25.24
CA GLU A 161 -7.49 4.63 -24.04
C GLU A 161 -8.56 3.67 -23.52
N VAL A 162 -8.39 3.22 -22.29
CA VAL A 162 -9.27 2.24 -21.63
C VAL A 162 -9.81 2.80 -20.32
N GLU A 163 -10.85 2.16 -19.77
CA GLU A 163 -11.31 2.52 -18.43
C GLU A 163 -10.21 2.24 -17.39
N MET A 164 -10.16 3.03 -16.32
CA MET A 164 -9.09 2.92 -15.32
C MET A 164 -8.95 1.52 -14.71
N VAL A 165 -10.10 0.85 -14.47
CA VAL A 165 -10.14 -0.53 -13.95
C VAL A 165 -9.61 -1.52 -14.98
N GLU A 166 -9.87 -1.33 -16.27
CA GLU A 166 -9.32 -2.17 -17.32
C GLU A 166 -7.78 -2.06 -17.40
N GLY A 167 -7.25 -0.83 -17.25
CA GLY A 167 -5.81 -0.61 -17.11
C GLY A 167 -5.20 -1.35 -15.91
N PHE A 168 -5.88 -1.36 -14.77
CA PHE A 168 -5.46 -2.12 -13.59
C PHE A 168 -5.41 -3.63 -13.87
N GLU A 169 -6.42 -4.17 -14.56
CA GLU A 169 -6.45 -5.58 -14.95
C GLU A 169 -5.31 -5.94 -15.91
N ILE A 170 -5.00 -5.07 -16.87
CA ILE A 170 -3.85 -5.24 -17.79
C ILE A 170 -2.55 -5.32 -16.98
N ALA A 171 -2.33 -4.38 -16.06
CA ALA A 171 -1.14 -4.36 -15.21
C ALA A 171 -1.00 -5.61 -14.34
N LEU A 172 -2.09 -6.06 -13.71
CA LEU A 172 -2.07 -7.25 -12.87
C LEU A 172 -1.92 -8.55 -13.67
N LYS A 173 -2.48 -8.65 -14.88
CA LYS A 173 -2.28 -9.81 -15.74
C LYS A 173 -0.80 -9.97 -16.09
N LYS A 174 -0.16 -8.88 -16.53
CA LYS A 174 1.28 -8.90 -16.84
C LYS A 174 2.15 -9.17 -15.61
N LEU A 175 1.79 -8.62 -14.44
CA LEU A 175 2.45 -8.99 -13.17
C LEU A 175 2.31 -10.49 -12.87
N THR A 176 1.12 -11.05 -13.05
CA THR A 176 0.82 -12.46 -12.79
C THR A 176 1.64 -13.37 -13.71
N GLU A 177 1.71 -13.04 -15.00
CA GLU A 177 2.57 -13.73 -15.96
C GLU A 177 4.04 -13.71 -15.52
N TRP A 178 4.55 -12.53 -15.17
CA TRP A 178 5.92 -12.36 -14.73
C TRP A 178 6.22 -13.15 -13.45
N VAL A 179 5.36 -13.07 -12.43
CA VAL A 179 5.50 -13.83 -11.18
C VAL A 179 5.51 -15.33 -11.47
N GLY A 180 4.57 -15.81 -12.28
CA GLY A 180 4.49 -17.23 -12.61
C GLY A 180 5.66 -17.75 -13.43
N ALA A 181 6.43 -16.89 -14.10
CA ALA A 181 7.60 -17.28 -14.88
C ALA A 181 8.92 -17.14 -14.11
N ASN A 182 8.99 -16.21 -13.14
CA ASN A 182 10.27 -15.79 -12.56
C ASN A 182 10.40 -16.00 -11.05
N VAL A 183 9.28 -16.19 -10.32
CA VAL A 183 9.31 -16.28 -8.86
C VAL A 183 9.19 -17.73 -8.40
N ASN A 184 9.99 -18.11 -7.41
CA ASN A 184 9.92 -19.43 -6.80
C ASN A 184 8.73 -19.53 -5.83
N ASN A 185 8.23 -20.75 -5.61
CA ASN A 185 7.11 -21.01 -4.69
C ASN A 185 7.44 -20.81 -3.19
N LYS A 186 8.71 -20.58 -2.83
CA LYS A 186 9.13 -20.28 -1.45
C LYS A 186 8.93 -18.80 -1.12
N THR A 187 8.92 -17.93 -2.13
CA THR A 187 8.72 -16.49 -2.00
C THR A 187 7.32 -16.22 -1.46
N LYS A 188 7.21 -15.41 -0.41
CA LYS A 188 5.92 -15.00 0.15
C LYS A 188 5.45 -13.73 -0.54
N ILE A 189 4.29 -13.80 -1.21
CA ILE A 189 3.76 -12.67 -1.96
C ILE A 189 2.46 -12.21 -1.30
N TYR A 190 2.39 -10.91 -1.04
CA TYR A 190 1.23 -10.23 -0.50
C TYR A 190 0.79 -9.14 -1.47
N PHE A 191 -0.51 -8.91 -1.56
CA PHE A 191 -1.07 -7.75 -2.23
C PHE A 191 -1.88 -6.95 -1.20
N ALA A 192 -1.40 -5.75 -0.88
CA ALA A 192 -2.02 -4.89 0.11
C ALA A 192 -3.36 -4.36 -0.40
N GLY A 193 -4.38 -4.41 0.45
CA GLY A 193 -5.73 -3.95 0.14
C GLY A 193 -5.79 -2.50 -0.32
N SER A 194 -6.89 -2.14 -0.97
CA SER A 194 -7.19 -0.77 -1.37
C SER A 194 -7.19 0.18 -0.15
N SER A 195 -6.41 1.25 -0.21
CA SER A 195 -6.53 2.34 0.75
C SER A 195 -7.58 3.34 0.25
N PRO A 196 -8.68 3.56 0.99
CA PRO A 196 -9.68 4.56 0.66
C PRO A 196 -9.13 5.98 0.80
N THR A 197 -9.93 6.95 0.35
CA THR A 197 -9.69 8.38 0.60
C THR A 197 -10.95 9.05 1.09
N HIS A 198 -10.80 10.00 1.98
CA HIS A 198 -11.91 10.71 2.60
C HIS A 198 -11.97 12.14 2.06
N THR A 199 -12.26 12.26 0.76
CA THR A 199 -12.23 13.56 0.05
C THR A 199 -13.51 14.36 0.23
N TRP A 200 -14.66 13.70 0.32
CA TRP A 200 -15.98 14.32 0.38
C TRP A 200 -16.60 14.04 1.75
N ALA A 201 -16.65 15.04 2.62
CA ALA A 201 -17.22 14.91 3.94
C ALA A 201 -18.71 14.58 3.92
N SER A 202 -19.40 15.00 2.84
CA SER A 202 -20.79 14.63 2.59
C SER A 202 -21.02 13.11 2.54
N ASP A 203 -20.00 12.30 2.22
CA ASP A 203 -20.07 10.82 2.25
C ASP A 203 -20.36 10.27 3.67
N TRP A 204 -20.07 11.04 4.72
CA TRP A 204 -20.36 10.71 6.13
C TRP A 204 -21.16 11.80 6.86
N GLY A 205 -21.75 12.75 6.13
CA GLY A 205 -22.64 13.79 6.67
C GLY A 205 -21.93 15.05 7.18
N GLY A 206 -20.65 15.24 6.85
CA GLY A 206 -19.87 16.43 7.17
C GLY A 206 -19.91 17.53 6.10
N ASP A 207 -19.10 18.57 6.31
CA ASP A 207 -18.96 19.71 5.39
C ASP A 207 -17.76 19.54 4.43
N ASP A 208 -18.04 19.47 3.13
CA ASP A 208 -17.04 19.28 2.08
C ASP A 208 -15.97 20.39 2.05
N SER A 209 -16.26 21.56 2.62
CA SER A 209 -15.26 22.63 2.77
C SER A 209 -14.07 22.19 3.64
N ASN A 210 -14.31 21.31 4.62
CA ASN A 210 -13.31 20.78 5.55
C ASN A 210 -12.66 19.47 5.08
N LYS A 211 -13.27 18.74 4.14
CA LYS A 211 -12.87 17.37 3.80
C LYS A 211 -12.75 16.50 5.07
N CYS A 212 -11.57 15.96 5.35
CA CYS A 212 -11.27 15.20 6.57
C CYS A 212 -10.70 16.05 7.72
N LEU A 213 -10.66 17.39 7.61
CA LEU A 213 -10.22 18.24 8.70
C LEU A 213 -11.25 18.23 9.84
N ASN A 214 -10.76 18.21 11.10
CA ASN A 214 -11.55 18.16 12.34
C ASN A 214 -12.27 16.83 12.59
N GLU A 215 -12.12 15.84 11.72
CA GLU A 215 -12.51 14.47 12.01
C GLU A 215 -11.51 13.89 13.03
N SER A 216 -11.98 13.56 14.22
CA SER A 216 -11.14 13.08 15.33
C SER A 216 -11.57 11.71 15.87
N GLU A 217 -12.68 11.18 15.36
CA GLU A 217 -13.21 9.88 15.71
C GLU A 217 -13.47 9.06 14.45
N PRO A 218 -13.31 7.72 14.50
CA PRO A 218 -13.70 6.86 13.41
C PRO A 218 -15.20 6.95 13.12
N ILE A 219 -15.59 6.64 11.89
CA ILE A 219 -16.99 6.44 11.53
C ILE A 219 -17.57 5.31 12.39
N GLN A 220 -18.69 5.58 13.06
CA GLN A 220 -19.35 4.60 13.94
C GLN A 220 -20.47 3.81 13.25
N LYS A 221 -20.79 4.14 11.99
CA LYS A 221 -21.86 3.49 11.22
C LYS A 221 -21.46 2.05 10.88
N VAL A 222 -22.07 1.07 11.56
CA VAL A 222 -21.83 -0.36 11.29
C VAL A 222 -22.06 -0.69 9.81
N GLY A 223 -21.10 -1.40 9.22
CA GLY A 223 -21.16 -1.77 7.81
C GLY A 223 -20.86 -0.62 6.86
N TYR A 224 -20.20 0.46 7.32
CA TYR A 224 -19.78 1.56 6.47
C TYR A 224 -18.98 1.06 5.26
N LYS A 225 -19.31 1.68 4.12
CA LYS A 225 -18.61 1.56 2.85
C LYS A 225 -18.65 2.95 2.21
N GLY A 226 -17.49 3.58 2.10
CA GLY A 226 -17.28 4.86 1.47
C GLY A 226 -17.68 4.82 0.00
N ALA A 227 -18.35 5.88 -0.45
CA ALA A 227 -18.93 5.94 -1.78
C ALA A 227 -17.87 5.90 -2.90
N THR A 228 -16.66 6.38 -2.62
CA THR A 228 -15.56 6.46 -3.59
C THR A 228 -14.63 5.24 -3.59
N THR A 229 -14.85 4.29 -2.69
CA THR A 229 -14.01 3.09 -2.56
C THR A 229 -14.55 1.97 -3.45
N ASP A 230 -13.84 1.66 -4.52
CA ASP A 230 -14.12 0.45 -5.32
C ASP A 230 -13.64 -0.82 -4.62
N TYR A 231 -14.55 -1.46 -3.90
CA TYR A 231 -14.34 -2.73 -3.20
C TYR A 231 -14.11 -3.91 -4.13
N SER A 232 -14.54 -3.84 -5.40
CA SER A 232 -14.42 -4.95 -6.35
C SER A 232 -12.99 -5.15 -6.87
N MET A 233 -12.13 -4.13 -6.77
CA MET A 233 -10.76 -4.20 -7.29
C MET A 233 -9.91 -5.30 -6.63
N MET A 234 -10.11 -5.56 -5.33
CA MET A 234 -9.36 -6.62 -4.63
C MET A 234 -9.87 -8.02 -5.00
N ASP A 235 -11.18 -8.17 -5.25
CA ASP A 235 -11.72 -9.43 -5.77
C ASP A 235 -11.23 -9.71 -7.19
N LYS A 236 -11.18 -8.68 -8.05
CA LYS A 236 -10.56 -8.76 -9.38
C LYS A 236 -9.10 -9.16 -9.29
N ALA A 237 -8.31 -8.51 -8.42
CA ALA A 237 -6.91 -8.85 -8.21
C ALA A 237 -6.74 -10.33 -7.80
N LYS A 238 -7.54 -10.79 -6.83
CA LYS A 238 -7.54 -12.20 -6.39
C LYS A 238 -7.85 -13.16 -7.54
N GLN A 239 -8.84 -12.85 -8.38
CA GLN A 239 -9.17 -13.67 -9.54
C GLN A 239 -8.03 -13.71 -10.56
N ILE A 240 -7.38 -12.58 -10.83
CA ILE A 240 -6.26 -12.47 -11.76
C ILE A 240 -5.05 -13.27 -11.26
N PHE A 241 -4.78 -13.30 -9.96
CA PHE A 241 -3.67 -14.08 -9.40
C PHE A 241 -3.94 -15.59 -9.31
N ARG A 242 -5.19 -16.04 -9.40
CA ARG A 242 -5.58 -17.45 -9.22
C ARG A 242 -4.77 -18.46 -10.06
N PRO A 243 -4.39 -18.21 -11.32
CA PRO A 243 -3.58 -19.15 -12.10
C PRO A 243 -2.22 -19.49 -11.48
N LEU A 244 -1.69 -18.63 -10.59
CA LEU A 244 -0.43 -18.87 -9.86
C LEU A 244 -0.53 -20.05 -8.89
N GLU A 245 -1.73 -20.37 -8.40
CA GLU A 245 -1.96 -21.49 -7.48
C GLU A 245 -1.55 -22.83 -8.11
N GLN A 246 -1.75 -22.99 -9.43
CA GLN A 246 -1.34 -24.18 -10.19
C GLN A 246 0.19 -24.37 -10.20
N LYS A 247 0.95 -23.29 -9.95
CA LYS A 247 2.42 -23.29 -9.83
C LYS A 247 2.89 -23.35 -8.36
N GLY A 248 1.96 -23.50 -7.41
CA GLY A 248 2.24 -23.48 -5.98
C GLY A 248 2.60 -22.09 -5.43
N ILE A 249 2.34 -21.02 -6.19
CA ILE A 249 2.59 -19.64 -5.78
C ILE A 249 1.27 -19.04 -5.28
N ASN A 250 1.23 -18.63 -4.02
CA ASN A 250 0.07 -18.00 -3.42
C ASN A 250 0.30 -16.49 -3.24
N VAL A 251 -0.61 -15.67 -3.77
CA VAL A 251 -0.64 -14.22 -3.54
C VAL A 251 -1.72 -13.92 -2.51
N GLN A 252 -1.31 -13.60 -1.29
CA GLN A 252 -2.23 -13.32 -0.19
C GLN A 252 -2.70 -11.86 -0.24
N ILE A 253 -4.00 -11.64 -0.44
CA ILE A 253 -4.60 -10.31 -0.29
C ILE A 253 -4.64 -9.94 1.20
N LEU A 254 -4.07 -8.78 1.56
CA LEU A 254 -4.22 -8.19 2.90
C LEU A 254 -5.52 -7.36 2.92
N ASN A 255 -6.63 -8.00 3.27
CA ASN A 255 -7.94 -7.35 3.22
C ASN A 255 -8.18 -6.44 4.43
N PHE A 256 -7.67 -5.21 4.35
CA PHE A 256 -7.90 -4.15 5.34
C PHE A 256 -8.75 -2.99 4.82
N THR A 257 -9.26 -3.08 3.57
CA THR A 257 -9.93 -1.96 2.87
C THR A 257 -11.08 -1.39 3.69
N GLN A 258 -12.04 -2.22 4.07
CA GLN A 258 -13.22 -1.76 4.79
C GLN A 258 -12.87 -1.23 6.20
N LEU A 259 -11.97 -1.92 6.90
CA LEU A 259 -11.49 -1.48 8.22
C LEU A 259 -10.85 -0.09 8.15
N THR A 260 -10.12 0.18 7.07
CA THR A 260 -9.46 1.47 6.80
C THR A 260 -10.48 2.57 6.48
N ASP A 261 -11.60 2.22 5.87
CA ASP A 261 -12.66 3.16 5.47
C ASP A 261 -13.40 3.77 6.67
N TYR A 262 -13.31 3.14 7.85
CA TYR A 262 -13.83 3.74 9.06
C TYR A 262 -12.96 4.90 9.57
N ARG A 263 -11.70 5.00 9.12
CA ARG A 263 -10.66 5.79 9.80
C ARG A 263 -10.50 7.22 9.26
N ILE A 264 -11.62 7.93 9.07
CA ILE A 264 -11.60 9.35 8.66
C ILE A 264 -10.68 10.22 9.53
N ASP A 265 -10.54 9.86 10.81
CA ASP A 265 -9.78 10.52 11.85
C ASP A 265 -8.25 10.45 11.69
N ALA A 266 -7.75 9.55 10.85
CA ALA A 266 -6.32 9.19 10.84
C ALA A 266 -5.51 9.82 9.69
N HIS A 267 -6.12 10.72 8.92
CA HIS A 267 -5.43 11.47 7.88
C HIS A 267 -4.61 12.63 8.46
N PRO A 268 -3.49 13.01 7.80
CA PRO A 268 -2.70 14.17 8.23
C PRO A 268 -3.39 15.50 7.96
N THR A 269 -4.41 15.54 7.08
CA THR A 269 -5.14 16.76 6.73
C THR A 269 -4.17 17.83 6.20
N VAL A 270 -4.13 19.02 6.81
CA VAL A 270 -3.21 20.12 6.52
C VAL A 270 -1.87 20.01 7.27
N PHE A 271 -1.72 19.04 8.17
CA PHE A 271 -0.52 18.84 8.99
C PHE A 271 0.52 17.92 8.33
N ARG A 272 0.34 17.58 7.05
CA ARG A 272 1.31 16.79 6.32
C ARG A 272 2.62 17.56 6.15
N ARG A 273 3.74 16.92 6.48
CA ARG A 273 5.07 17.46 6.14
C ARG A 273 5.24 17.53 4.61
N GLN A 274 5.36 18.75 4.10
CA GLN A 274 5.66 19.04 2.71
C GLN A 274 7.10 19.57 2.58
N PHE A 275 7.67 19.53 1.37
CA PHE A 275 8.99 20.15 1.11
C PHE A 275 8.97 21.65 1.41
N THR A 276 7.86 22.31 1.07
CA THR A 276 7.55 23.68 1.46
C THR A 276 6.37 23.62 2.43
N PRO A 277 6.52 24.04 3.69
CA PRO A 277 5.41 24.10 4.63
C PRO A 277 4.25 24.94 4.09
N LEU A 278 3.02 24.54 4.39
CA LEU A 278 1.84 25.31 4.01
C LEU A 278 1.82 26.67 4.74
N THR A 279 1.39 27.72 4.05
CA THR A 279 1.15 29.03 4.68
C THR A 279 -0.10 28.98 5.55
N LYS A 280 -0.30 30.00 6.41
CA LYS A 280 -1.50 30.09 7.26
C LYS A 280 -2.79 30.12 6.43
N GLU A 281 -2.76 30.81 5.29
CA GLU A 281 -3.88 30.93 4.36
C GLU A 281 -4.20 29.59 3.69
N GLN A 282 -3.17 28.79 3.39
CA GLN A 282 -3.34 27.45 2.83
C GLN A 282 -3.88 26.46 3.86
N ILE A 283 -3.39 26.54 5.11
CA ILE A 283 -3.91 25.77 6.25
C ILE A 283 -5.40 26.09 6.49
N ALA A 284 -5.79 27.37 6.35
CA ALA A 284 -7.18 27.81 6.45
C ALA A 284 -8.08 27.42 5.25
N ASN A 285 -7.53 26.76 4.22
CA ASN A 285 -8.26 26.28 3.05
C ASN A 285 -8.12 24.75 2.85
N PRO A 286 -8.67 23.93 3.77
CA PRO A 286 -8.59 22.46 3.69
C PRO A 286 -9.20 21.88 2.40
N SER A 287 -10.22 22.52 1.83
CA SER A 287 -10.82 22.14 0.54
C SER A 287 -9.78 21.98 -0.59
N SER A 288 -8.69 22.73 -0.53
CA SER A 288 -7.62 22.69 -1.54
C SER A 288 -6.36 22.01 -1.02
N TYR A 289 -6.05 22.11 0.28
CA TYR A 289 -4.75 21.72 0.83
C TYR A 289 -4.76 20.52 1.78
N ALA A 290 -5.93 20.04 2.22
CA ALA A 290 -5.98 18.85 3.08
C ALA A 290 -5.66 17.58 2.29
N ASP A 291 -4.75 16.79 2.84
CA ASP A 291 -4.42 15.44 2.38
C ASP A 291 -5.27 14.42 3.14
N CYS A 292 -6.34 13.97 2.48
CA CYS A 292 -7.25 12.93 2.96
C CYS A 292 -7.01 11.61 2.22
N THR A 293 -5.75 11.35 1.86
CA THR A 293 -5.32 10.18 1.10
C THR A 293 -4.24 9.40 1.83
N HIS A 294 -3.24 10.09 2.35
CA HIS A 294 -2.16 9.48 3.15
C HIS A 294 -2.54 9.42 4.61
N TRP A 295 -1.74 8.74 5.42
CA TRP A 295 -2.08 8.43 6.81
C TRP A 295 -1.00 8.92 7.76
N CYS A 296 -1.44 9.43 8.91
CA CYS A 296 -0.55 9.71 10.04
C CYS A 296 0.19 8.45 10.50
N LEU A 297 1.38 8.65 11.05
CA LEU A 297 2.17 7.62 11.73
C LEU A 297 2.58 8.15 13.11
N PRO A 298 2.43 7.37 14.20
CA PRO A 298 1.74 6.06 14.24
C PRO A 298 0.26 6.19 13.87
N GLY A 299 -0.34 5.11 13.35
CA GLY A 299 -1.70 5.16 12.82
C GLY A 299 -2.14 3.94 12.02
N VAL A 300 -3.05 4.15 11.07
CA VAL A 300 -3.70 3.07 10.29
C VAL A 300 -2.70 2.14 9.57
N PRO A 301 -1.59 2.61 8.99
CA PRO A 301 -0.61 1.72 8.39
C PRO A 301 0.06 0.74 9.37
N ASP A 302 0.10 1.06 10.67
CA ASP A 302 0.58 0.12 11.70
C ASP A 302 -0.37 -1.08 11.79
N VAL A 303 -1.68 -0.85 11.67
CA VAL A 303 -2.68 -1.92 11.64
C VAL A 303 -2.48 -2.80 10.39
N TRP A 304 -2.24 -2.21 9.21
CA TRP A 304 -1.93 -3.00 8.00
C TRP A 304 -0.70 -3.89 8.19
N ASN A 305 0.31 -3.39 8.92
CA ASN A 305 1.49 -4.15 9.25
C ASN A 305 1.25 -5.23 10.32
N HIS A 306 0.25 -5.08 11.21
CA HIS A 306 -0.20 -6.19 12.07
C HIS A 306 -0.82 -7.35 11.27
N PHE A 307 -1.59 -7.05 10.22
CA PHE A 307 -2.12 -8.08 9.31
C PHE A 307 -0.97 -8.82 8.62
N LEU A 308 -0.03 -8.07 8.03
CA LEU A 308 1.14 -8.63 7.36
C LEU A 308 2.01 -9.47 8.31
N TYR A 309 2.31 -8.92 9.50
CA TYR A 309 3.03 -9.61 10.56
C TYR A 309 2.36 -10.94 10.92
N SER A 310 1.04 -10.95 11.13
CA SER A 310 0.27 -12.14 11.45
C SER A 310 0.47 -13.25 10.41
N TYR A 311 0.41 -12.92 9.12
CA TYR A 311 0.68 -13.90 8.06
C TYR A 311 2.14 -14.38 8.01
N LEU A 312 3.11 -13.52 8.36
CA LEU A 312 4.53 -13.85 8.34
C LEU A 312 4.95 -14.73 9.52
N VAL A 313 4.31 -14.56 10.69
CA VAL A 313 4.73 -15.24 11.93
C VAL A 313 3.88 -16.45 12.30
N GLN A 314 2.63 -16.54 11.83
CA GLN A 314 1.76 -17.70 12.10
C GLN A 314 2.01 -18.89 11.17
N LYS A 315 2.77 -18.70 10.09
CA LYS A 315 3.15 -19.75 9.15
C LYS A 315 4.67 -19.99 9.15
#